data_AF-A0A535JMP5-F1
#
_entry.id   AF-A0A535JMP5-F1
#
_cell.length_a   1.000
_cell.length_b   1.000
_cell.length_c   1.000
_cell.angle_alpha   90.00
_cell.angle_beta   90.00
_cell.angle_gamma   90.00
#
_symmetry.space_group_name_H-M   'P 1'
#
loop_
_entity.id
_entity.type
_entity.pdbx_description
1 polymer ?
#
loop_
_entity_poly.entity_id
_entity_poly.type
_entity_poly.pdbx_seq_one_letter_code
_entity_poly.pdbx_strand_id
1 'polypeptide(L)'
;MDDRIIDKGGPGAATAATEIPIVEVDSHGGHVLEPEWKRLPIGPDHILYSVVVGLALFPILMGAAGHHLADDMPDEDTHPFFPDHFWPYPIIAVVMLVAVGLLAYFVQKNLQLEPSADPRAATIPRPDWYFLFLFQFIKLGPELFMAVVIPTVAGLALLVWPFIDAIAGPRVAKRLGWKGWPVPGRNIITGTGWVLFLAFIALLTLWALAGPQFCLPWFINNPVCGA
;
A
#
# COMPACT_ATOMS: atom_id res chain seq x y z
N MET A 1 -41.18 48.76 72.56
CA MET A 1 -39.87 49.45 72.54
C MET A 1 -38.88 48.42 72.04
N ASP A 2 -38.41 48.39 70.80
CA ASP A 2 -38.36 49.36 69.71
C ASP A 2 -38.46 48.56 68.41
N ASP A 3 -39.38 48.96 67.54
CA ASP A 3 -39.54 48.45 66.17
C ASP A 3 -38.48 49.09 65.27
N ARG A 4 -37.72 48.31 64.50
CA ARG A 4 -37.08 48.83 63.27
C ARG A 4 -37.19 47.83 62.13
N ILE A 5 -38.24 48.03 61.36
CA ILE A 5 -38.45 47.56 60.00
C ILE A 5 -37.32 48.14 59.14
N ILE A 6 -36.47 47.30 58.55
CA ILE A 6 -35.54 47.73 57.51
C ILE A 6 -36.19 47.42 56.16
N ASP A 7 -36.86 48.44 55.64
CA ASP A 7 -37.31 48.53 54.26
C ASP A 7 -36.07 48.63 53.34
N LYS A 8 -35.91 47.66 52.45
CA LYS A 8 -34.94 47.70 51.34
C LYS A 8 -35.68 47.77 50.00
N GLY A 9 -36.67 48.65 49.90
CA GLY A 9 -37.16 49.16 48.62
C GLY A 9 -36.11 50.07 47.98
N GLY A 10 -35.27 49.52 47.10
CA GLY A 10 -34.53 50.35 46.13
C GLY A 10 -35.52 51.02 45.16
N PRO A 11 -35.14 52.11 44.46
CA PRO A 11 -36.00 52.77 43.49
C PRO A 11 -36.19 51.86 42.26
N GLY A 12 -37.13 50.92 42.38
CA GLY A 12 -37.63 50.15 41.26
C GLY A 12 -38.37 51.10 40.33
N ALA A 13 -37.98 51.09 39.06
CA ALA A 13 -38.82 51.66 38.00
C ALA A 13 -40.23 51.05 38.14
N ALA A 14 -41.26 51.90 38.08
CA ALA A 14 -42.64 51.46 38.10
C ALA A 14 -42.83 50.37 37.04
N THR A 15 -43.11 49.14 37.46
CA THR A 15 -43.49 48.08 36.56
C THR A 15 -44.82 48.49 35.95
N ALA A 16 -44.80 48.76 34.64
CA ALA A 16 -46.00 49.11 33.88
C ALA A 16 -47.12 48.11 34.17
N ALA A 17 -48.31 48.62 34.51
CA ALA A 17 -49.50 47.85 34.86
C ALA A 17 -50.16 47.12 33.68
N THR A 18 -49.37 46.76 32.67
CA THR A 18 -49.85 46.01 31.51
C THR A 18 -49.21 44.63 31.60
N GLU A 19 -49.94 43.66 32.14
CA GLU A 19 -49.70 42.25 31.84
C GLU A 19 -49.67 42.11 30.32
N ILE A 20 -48.48 41.94 29.75
CA ILE A 20 -48.36 41.45 28.39
C ILE A 20 -48.86 40.01 28.48
N PRO A 21 -49.93 39.61 27.77
CA PRO A 21 -50.31 38.22 27.75
C PRO A 21 -49.09 37.46 27.24
N ILE A 22 -48.55 36.59 28.09
CA ILE A 22 -47.71 35.49 27.63
C ILE A 22 -48.61 34.67 26.72
N VAL A 23 -48.60 35.01 25.43
CA VAL A 23 -49.05 34.12 24.39
C VAL A 23 -48.07 32.96 24.47
N GLU A 24 -48.55 31.86 25.06
CA GLU A 24 -47.92 30.56 24.91
C GLU A 24 -47.95 30.29 23.42
N VAL A 25 -46.84 30.62 22.76
CA VAL A 25 -46.63 30.24 21.37
C VAL A 25 -46.54 28.73 21.46
N ASP A 26 -47.64 28.04 21.15
CA ASP A 26 -47.63 26.65 20.75
C ASP A 26 -46.45 26.52 19.79
N SER A 27 -45.36 25.90 20.25
CA SER A 27 -44.16 25.74 19.45
C SER A 27 -44.43 24.68 18.40
N HIS A 28 -45.17 25.12 17.40
CA HIS A 28 -44.96 24.95 15.98
C HIS A 28 -44.66 23.52 15.53
N GLY A 29 -45.58 23.06 14.68
CA GLY A 29 -45.58 21.78 14.00
C GLY A 29 -44.21 21.36 13.48
N GLY A 30 -44.00 20.04 13.50
CA GLY A 30 -42.74 19.38 13.23
C GLY A 30 -41.93 19.99 12.10
N HIS A 31 -40.97 20.84 12.48
CA HIS A 31 -39.84 21.13 11.64
C HIS A 31 -39.12 19.79 11.43
N VAL A 32 -39.05 19.33 10.17
CA VAL A 32 -38.27 18.14 9.83
C VAL A 32 -36.82 18.47 10.16
N LEU A 33 -36.37 18.05 11.34
CA LEU A 33 -34.99 18.29 11.75
C LEU A 33 -34.10 17.63 10.70
N GLU A 34 -33.07 18.35 10.24
CA GLU A 34 -32.13 17.75 9.29
C GLU A 34 -31.64 16.40 9.84
N PRO A 35 -31.53 15.38 8.96
CA PRO A 35 -31.21 14.04 9.42
C PRO A 35 -29.88 14.07 10.18
N GLU A 36 -29.81 13.28 11.26
CA GLU A 36 -28.77 13.37 12.30
C GLU A 36 -27.34 13.38 11.74
N TRP A 37 -27.08 12.63 10.67
CA TRP A 37 -25.78 12.56 10.01
C TRP A 37 -25.27 13.90 9.47
N LYS A 38 -26.17 14.85 9.20
CA LYS A 38 -25.83 16.19 8.69
C LYS A 38 -25.45 17.16 9.82
N ARG A 39 -25.75 16.79 11.07
CA ARG A 39 -25.36 17.51 12.28
C ARG A 39 -24.05 17.00 12.87
N LEU A 40 -23.49 15.93 12.32
CA LEU A 40 -22.19 15.43 12.72
C LEU A 40 -21.10 16.40 12.25
N PRO A 41 -20.07 16.68 13.08
CA PRO A 41 -18.95 17.51 12.67
C PRO A 41 -18.18 16.93 11.48
N ILE A 42 -18.24 15.61 11.28
CA ILE A 42 -17.67 14.89 10.13
C ILE A 42 -18.72 13.92 9.59
N GLY A 43 -19.68 14.44 8.82
CA GLY A 43 -20.71 13.67 8.12
C GLY A 43 -20.30 13.22 6.71
N PRO A 44 -21.10 12.40 6.01
CA PRO A 44 -20.82 11.89 4.65
C PRO A 44 -20.46 12.94 3.59
N ASP A 45 -20.91 14.16 3.80
CA ASP A 45 -20.68 15.36 2.99
C ASP A 45 -19.34 16.06 3.29
N HIS A 46 -18.67 15.70 4.39
CA HIS A 46 -17.36 16.25 4.76
C HIS A 46 -16.22 15.47 4.09
N ILE A 47 -15.24 16.16 3.51
CA ILE A 47 -14.06 15.53 2.85
C ILE A 47 -13.27 14.56 3.75
N LEU A 48 -13.39 14.71 5.08
CA LEU A 48 -12.71 13.88 6.07
C LEU A 48 -13.48 12.60 6.38
N TYR A 49 -14.72 12.47 5.92
CA TYR A 49 -15.53 11.28 6.15
C TYR A 49 -14.91 10.04 5.52
N SER A 50 -14.42 10.14 4.29
CA SER A 50 -13.72 9.03 3.63
C SER A 50 -12.44 8.64 4.38
N VAL A 51 -11.76 9.59 5.01
CA VAL A 51 -10.57 9.35 5.84
C VAL A 51 -10.94 8.63 7.13
N VAL A 52 -11.99 9.08 7.83
CA VAL A 52 -12.49 8.43 9.05
C VAL A 52 -13.01 7.03 8.77
N VAL A 53 -13.77 6.86 7.68
CA VAL A 53 -14.24 5.54 7.23
C VAL A 53 -13.06 4.65 6.84
N GLY A 54 -12.06 5.17 6.13
CA GLY A 54 -10.84 4.44 5.80
C GLY A 54 -10.06 4.00 7.04
N LEU A 55 -9.90 4.89 8.02
CA LEU A 55 -9.26 4.60 9.31
C LEU A 55 -10.06 3.61 10.15
N ALA A 56 -11.40 3.64 10.09
CA ALA A 56 -12.25 2.69 10.79
C ALA A 56 -12.28 1.32 10.10
N LEU A 57 -12.26 1.28 8.77
CA LEU A 57 -12.22 0.04 7.99
C LEU A 57 -10.86 -0.63 8.03
N PHE A 58 -9.77 0.12 8.15
CA PHE A 58 -8.42 -0.43 8.11
C PHE A 58 -8.16 -1.52 9.18
N PRO A 59 -8.49 -1.33 10.47
CA PRO A 59 -8.38 -2.38 11.48
C PRO A 59 -9.37 -3.53 11.28
N ILE A 60 -10.57 -3.25 10.75
CA ILE A 60 -11.57 -4.28 10.48
C ILE A 60 -11.11 -5.19 9.34
N LEU A 61 -10.42 -4.62 8.34
CA LEU A 61 -9.93 -5.32 7.16
C LEU A 61 -8.58 -6.00 7.41
N MET A 62 -7.72 -5.42 8.25
CA MET A 62 -6.42 -5.97 8.63
C MET A 62 -6.48 -6.93 9.84
N GLY A 63 -7.65 -7.06 10.48
CA GLY A 63 -7.82 -7.89 11.67
C GLY A 63 -7.28 -7.23 12.94
N ALA A 64 -7.58 -7.83 14.10
CA ALA A 64 -7.19 -7.31 15.40
C ALA A 64 -5.66 -7.26 15.52
N ALA A 65 -5.07 -6.08 15.30
CA ALA A 65 -3.65 -5.78 15.45
C ALA A 65 -3.17 -5.79 16.92
N GLY A 66 -3.84 -6.53 17.81
CA GLY A 66 -3.62 -6.52 19.25
C GLY A 66 -3.21 -7.87 19.85
N HIS A 67 -3.25 -8.97 19.09
CA HIS A 67 -2.72 -10.24 19.58
C HIS A 67 -1.29 -10.42 19.07
N HIS A 68 -0.31 -10.29 19.96
CA HIS A 68 1.07 -10.57 19.62
C HIS A 68 1.17 -12.08 19.37
N LEU A 69 1.27 -12.48 18.11
CA LEU A 69 1.48 -13.87 17.70
C LEU A 69 2.68 -14.53 18.40
N ALA A 70 3.61 -13.72 18.94
CA ALA A 70 4.73 -14.16 19.76
C ALA A 70 4.29 -14.78 21.10
N ASP A 71 3.17 -14.36 21.68
CA ASP A 71 2.68 -14.87 22.97
C ASP A 71 2.06 -16.28 22.84
N ASP A 72 1.63 -16.65 21.63
CA ASP A 72 1.03 -17.96 21.31
C ASP A 72 2.03 -18.94 20.67
N MET A 73 3.22 -18.48 20.28
CA MET A 73 4.23 -19.33 19.64
C MET A 73 5.08 -20.06 20.68
N PRO A 74 5.40 -21.35 20.46
CA PRO A 74 6.24 -22.09 21.39
C PRO A 74 7.64 -21.47 21.43
N ASP A 75 8.22 -21.35 22.64
CA ASP A 75 9.49 -20.66 22.87
C ASP A 75 10.64 -21.18 21.97
N GLU A 76 10.58 -22.44 21.56
CA GLU A 76 11.55 -23.08 20.65
C GLU A 76 11.60 -22.49 19.22
N ASP A 77 10.50 -21.89 18.75
CA ASP A 77 10.39 -21.28 17.42
C ASP A 77 10.60 -19.75 17.46
N THR A 78 10.82 -19.18 18.64
CA THR A 78 10.99 -17.73 18.84
C THR A 78 12.40 -17.40 19.28
N HIS A 79 12.93 -16.28 18.78
CA HIS A 79 14.23 -15.75 19.20
C HIS A 79 14.05 -14.29 19.65
N PRO A 80 14.70 -13.87 20.75
CA PRO A 80 14.63 -12.48 21.19
C PRO A 80 15.10 -11.51 20.11
N PHE A 81 14.39 -10.40 19.95
CA PHE A 81 14.80 -9.35 19.02
C PHE A 81 16.20 -8.81 19.35
N PHE A 82 16.45 -8.56 20.63
CA PHE A 82 17.77 -8.19 21.14
C PHE A 82 18.30 -9.30 22.05
N PRO A 83 19.54 -9.77 21.86
CA PRO A 83 20.55 -9.27 20.92
C PRO A 83 20.52 -9.95 19.53
N ASP A 84 19.89 -11.12 19.42
CA ASP A 84 20.12 -12.06 18.32
C ASP A 84 19.66 -11.55 16.95
N HIS A 85 18.49 -10.90 16.90
CA HIS A 85 17.96 -10.34 15.65
C HIS A 85 18.56 -8.97 15.30
N PHE A 86 18.97 -8.19 16.31
CA PHE A 86 19.47 -6.83 16.12
C PHE A 86 20.88 -6.77 15.52
N TRP A 87 21.82 -7.58 16.01
CA TRP A 87 23.24 -7.50 15.62
C TRP A 87 23.57 -7.72 14.14
N PRO A 88 22.84 -8.58 13.39
CA PRO A 88 23.06 -8.71 11.95
C PRO A 88 22.82 -7.40 11.17
N TYR A 89 21.89 -6.54 11.60
CA TYR A 89 21.52 -5.35 10.81
C TYR A 89 22.65 -4.31 10.67
N PRO A 90 23.33 -3.86 11.74
CA PRO A 90 24.50 -2.98 11.60
C PRO A 90 25.61 -3.60 10.74
N ILE A 91 25.83 -4.91 10.84
CA ILE A 91 26.84 -5.61 10.05
C ILE A 91 26.47 -5.56 8.56
N ILE A 92 25.23 -5.91 8.22
CA ILE A 92 24.71 -5.85 6.85
C ILE A 92 24.78 -4.40 6.32
N ALA A 93 24.45 -3.41 7.15
CA ALA A 93 24.51 -2.00 6.77
C ALA A 93 25.95 -1.55 6.44
N VAL A 94 26.94 -1.94 7.26
CA VAL A 94 28.35 -1.64 7.00
C VAL A 94 28.84 -2.38 5.76
N VAL A 95 28.49 -3.66 5.59
CA VAL A 95 28.84 -4.44 4.38
C VAL A 95 28.24 -3.80 3.13
N MET A 96 26.99 -3.35 3.17
CA MET A 96 26.34 -2.66 2.06
C MET A 96 26.99 -1.31 1.76
N LEU A 97 27.32 -0.53 2.78
CA LEU A 97 28.03 0.74 2.62
C LEU A 97 29.38 0.52 1.93
N VAL A 98 30.15 -0.47 2.38
CA VAL A 98 31.45 -0.82 1.77
C VAL A 98 31.25 -1.32 0.34
N ALA A 99 30.30 -2.23 0.10
CA ALA A 99 30.05 -2.76 -1.24
C ALA A 99 29.66 -1.68 -2.25
N VAL A 100 28.73 -0.78 -1.88
CA VAL A 100 28.32 0.34 -2.73
C VAL A 100 29.46 1.34 -2.90
N GLY A 101 30.23 1.62 -1.84
CA GLY A 101 31.40 2.49 -1.90
C GLY A 101 32.48 1.97 -2.86
N LEU A 102 32.77 0.66 -2.80
CA LEU A 102 33.70 0.01 -3.73
C LEU A 102 33.16 0.02 -5.17
N LEU A 103 31.86 -0.26 -5.35
CA LEU A 103 31.24 -0.19 -6.67
C LEU A 103 31.35 1.22 -7.27
N ALA A 104 31.06 2.26 -6.48
CA ALA A 104 31.22 3.65 -6.89
C ALA A 104 32.68 3.98 -7.24
N TYR A 105 33.64 3.49 -6.47
CA TYR A 105 35.06 3.73 -6.72
C TYR A 105 35.56 3.05 -8.01
N PHE A 106 35.24 1.77 -8.21
CA PHE A 106 35.74 1.00 -9.37
C PHE A 106 34.96 1.23 -10.66
N VAL A 107 33.65 1.50 -10.57
CA VAL A 107 32.73 1.53 -11.72
C VAL A 107 32.36 2.97 -12.13
N GLN A 108 32.96 4.00 -11.50
CA GLN A 108 32.70 5.43 -11.73
C GLN A 108 32.54 5.85 -13.20
N LYS A 109 33.33 5.28 -14.13
CA LYS A 109 33.27 5.62 -15.56
C LYS A 109 31.95 5.24 -16.22
N ASN A 110 31.32 4.15 -15.76
CA ASN A 110 30.04 3.70 -16.29
C ASN A 110 28.85 4.41 -15.62
N LEU A 111 29.09 5.16 -14.53
CA LEU A 111 28.07 5.93 -13.80
C LEU A 111 28.01 7.40 -14.23
N GLN A 112 28.75 7.79 -15.28
CA GLN A 112 28.69 9.15 -15.79
C GLN A 112 27.34 9.41 -16.43
N LEU A 113 26.75 10.57 -16.13
CA LEU A 113 25.51 10.98 -16.77
C LEU A 113 25.74 11.16 -18.27
N GLU A 114 24.75 10.71 -19.05
CA GLU A 114 24.71 10.97 -20.48
C GLU A 114 24.56 12.48 -20.76
N PRO A 115 24.87 12.93 -21.99
CA PRO A 115 24.66 14.33 -22.38
C PRO A 115 23.25 14.82 -22.04
N SER A 116 23.14 16.12 -21.76
CA SER A 116 21.84 16.75 -21.55
C SER A 116 20.89 16.39 -22.68
N ALA A 117 19.63 16.08 -22.33
CA ALA A 117 18.64 15.64 -23.29
C ALA A 117 18.47 16.65 -24.42
N ASP A 118 18.86 16.25 -25.64
CA ASP A 118 18.66 17.00 -26.87
C ASP A 118 17.59 16.30 -27.72
N PRO A 119 16.42 16.93 -27.97
CA PRO A 119 15.36 16.33 -28.78
C PRO A 119 15.75 16.15 -30.27
N ARG A 120 16.88 16.72 -30.71
CA ARG A 120 17.40 16.56 -32.08
C ARG A 120 18.38 15.39 -32.22
N ALA A 121 18.85 14.83 -31.11
CA ALA A 121 19.77 13.70 -31.12
C ALA A 121 19.00 12.38 -31.28
N ALA A 122 19.37 11.58 -32.28
CA ALA A 122 18.87 10.22 -32.42
C ALA A 122 19.74 9.27 -31.58
N THR A 123 19.29 8.96 -30.37
CA THR A 123 19.93 7.96 -29.49
C THR A 123 19.07 6.70 -29.43
N ILE A 124 19.72 5.53 -29.37
CA ILE A 124 19.03 4.27 -29.11
C ILE A 124 18.76 4.23 -27.60
N PRO A 125 17.49 4.18 -27.15
CA PRO A 125 17.18 4.13 -25.73
C PRO A 125 17.70 2.81 -25.16
N ARG A 126 18.73 2.86 -24.31
CA ARG A 126 19.21 1.68 -23.58
C ARG A 126 18.62 1.69 -22.17
N PRO A 127 17.84 0.66 -21.80
CA PRO A 127 17.31 0.57 -20.45
C PRO A 127 18.43 0.20 -19.46
N ASP A 128 18.21 0.55 -18.19
CA ASP A 128 19.08 0.09 -17.12
C ASP A 128 19.00 -1.44 -16.92
N TRP A 129 20.03 -2.00 -16.30
CA TRP A 129 20.22 -3.44 -16.11
C TRP A 129 19.03 -4.15 -15.44
N TYR A 130 18.33 -3.48 -14.52
CA TYR A 130 17.17 -4.03 -13.81
C TYR A 130 15.89 -4.08 -14.66
N PHE A 131 15.87 -3.41 -15.82
CA PHE A 131 14.76 -3.42 -16.77
C PHE A 131 15.01 -4.22 -18.04
N LEU A 132 16.22 -4.78 -18.21
CA LEU A 132 16.59 -5.54 -19.41
C LEU A 132 15.61 -6.68 -19.71
N PHE A 133 15.19 -7.43 -18.68
CA PHE A 133 14.25 -8.53 -18.86
C PHE A 133 12.85 -8.06 -19.33
N LEU A 134 12.39 -6.89 -18.89
CA LEU A 134 11.10 -6.33 -19.30
C LEU A 134 11.12 -5.90 -20.77
N PHE A 135 12.19 -5.21 -21.19
CA PHE A 135 12.34 -4.80 -22.59
C PHE A 135 12.49 -6.02 -23.51
N GLN A 136 13.21 -7.05 -23.08
CA GLN A 136 13.29 -8.30 -23.81
C GLN A 136 11.94 -9.01 -23.87
N PHE A 137 11.19 -9.02 -22.76
CA PHE A 137 9.86 -9.63 -22.67
C PHE A 137 8.87 -8.97 -23.66
N ILE A 138 8.89 -7.64 -23.77
CA ILE A 138 7.98 -6.90 -24.66
C ILE A 138 8.16 -7.30 -26.13
N LYS A 139 9.39 -7.60 -26.56
CA LYS A 139 9.69 -8.02 -27.95
C LYS A 139 9.13 -9.40 -28.33
N LEU A 140 8.72 -10.22 -27.36
CA LEU A 140 8.29 -11.60 -27.61
C LEU A 140 6.88 -11.71 -28.21
N GLY A 141 6.13 -10.62 -28.34
CA GLY A 141 4.77 -10.68 -28.85
C GLY A 141 4.24 -9.32 -29.27
N PRO A 142 2.91 -9.20 -29.48
CA PRO A 142 2.28 -7.93 -29.77
C PRO A 142 2.52 -6.92 -28.64
N GLU A 143 3.03 -5.74 -28.99
CA GLU A 143 3.50 -4.73 -28.04
C GLU A 143 2.44 -4.34 -27.01
N LEU A 144 1.19 -4.13 -27.46
CA LEU A 144 0.07 -3.79 -26.57
C LEU A 144 -0.16 -4.84 -25.48
N PHE A 145 -0.07 -6.13 -25.83
CA PHE A 145 -0.31 -7.21 -24.87
C PHE A 145 0.84 -7.35 -23.87
N MET A 146 2.08 -7.34 -24.36
CA MET A 146 3.24 -7.56 -23.51
C MET A 146 3.58 -6.35 -22.63
N ALA A 147 3.40 -5.13 -23.15
CA ALA A 147 3.74 -3.90 -22.42
C ALA A 147 2.61 -3.40 -21.50
N VAL A 148 1.35 -3.62 -21.85
CA VAL A 148 0.20 -3.08 -21.11
C VAL A 148 -0.61 -4.18 -20.44
N VAL A 149 -1.16 -5.11 -21.21
CA VAL A 149 -2.14 -6.08 -20.69
C VAL A 149 -1.53 -6.98 -19.61
N ILE A 150 -0.39 -7.60 -19.87
CA ILE A 150 0.22 -8.56 -18.93
C ILE A 150 0.66 -7.87 -17.62
N PRO A 151 1.43 -6.77 -17.64
CA PRO A 151 1.83 -6.09 -16.41
C PRO A 151 0.63 -5.57 -15.59
N THR A 152 -0.40 -5.03 -16.26
CA THR A 152 -1.62 -4.56 -15.57
C THR A 152 -2.36 -5.72 -14.90
N VAL A 153 -2.54 -6.85 -15.59
CA VAL A 153 -3.19 -8.04 -15.01
C VAL A 153 -2.36 -8.60 -13.86
N ALA A 154 -1.04 -8.67 -13.99
CA ALA A 154 -0.15 -9.13 -12.92
C ALA A 154 -0.20 -8.21 -11.68
N GLY A 155 -0.19 -6.90 -11.88
CA GLY A 155 -0.32 -5.91 -10.80
C GLY A 155 -1.68 -6.00 -10.09
N LEU A 156 -2.78 -6.12 -10.86
CA LEU A 156 -4.11 -6.32 -10.29
C LEU A 156 -4.23 -7.66 -9.57
N ALA A 157 -3.64 -8.73 -10.11
CA ALA A 157 -3.61 -10.03 -9.44
C ALA A 157 -2.87 -9.96 -8.11
N LEU A 158 -1.76 -9.23 -8.03
CA LEU A 158 -1.03 -9.02 -6.78
C LEU A 158 -1.82 -8.17 -5.77
N LEU A 159 -2.54 -7.15 -6.26
CA LEU A 159 -3.41 -6.32 -5.41
C LEU A 159 -4.61 -7.10 -4.85
N VAL A 160 -5.15 -8.02 -5.64
CA VAL A 160 -6.27 -8.89 -5.24
C VAL A 160 -5.77 -10.13 -4.46
N TRP A 161 -4.46 -10.43 -4.51
CA TRP A 161 -3.84 -11.58 -3.83
C TRP A 161 -4.21 -11.73 -2.36
N PRO A 162 -4.11 -10.71 -1.48
CA PRO A 162 -4.44 -10.89 -0.05
C PRO A 162 -5.90 -11.30 0.19
N PHE A 163 -6.83 -10.87 -0.67
CA PHE A 163 -8.24 -11.26 -0.57
C PHE A 163 -8.46 -12.70 -1.01
N ILE A 164 -7.78 -13.13 -2.08
CA ILE A 164 -7.78 -14.53 -2.53
C ILE A 164 -7.17 -15.41 -1.44
N ASP A 165 -6.05 -14.99 -0.85
CA ASP A 165 -5.34 -15.68 0.21
C ASP A 165 -6.24 -15.90 1.43
N ALA A 166 -6.92 -14.85 1.92
CA ALA A 166 -7.81 -14.93 3.07
C ALA A 166 -9.05 -15.80 2.82
N ILE A 167 -9.66 -15.71 1.64
CA ILE A 167 -10.95 -16.35 1.35
C ILE A 167 -10.77 -17.78 0.83
N ALA A 168 -9.94 -17.96 -0.20
CA ALA A 168 -9.74 -19.24 -0.86
C ALA A 168 -8.64 -20.07 -0.19
N GLY A 169 -7.65 -19.42 0.42
CA GLY A 169 -6.45 -20.08 0.89
C GLY A 169 -6.70 -21.23 1.88
N PRO A 170 -7.35 -20.97 3.03
CA PRO A 170 -7.66 -22.00 4.01
C PRO A 170 -8.56 -23.12 3.47
N ARG A 171 -9.53 -22.77 2.62
CA ARG A 171 -10.50 -23.73 2.05
C ARG A 171 -9.83 -24.69 1.08
N VAL A 172 -8.98 -24.17 0.20
CA VAL A 172 -8.25 -24.98 -0.79
C VAL A 172 -7.17 -25.81 -0.10
N ALA A 173 -6.46 -25.25 0.89
CA ALA A 173 -5.48 -25.99 1.69
C ALA A 173 -6.13 -27.21 2.37
N LYS A 174 -7.29 -27.02 3.02
CA LYS A 174 -8.05 -28.14 3.63
C LYS A 174 -8.48 -29.18 2.60
N ARG A 175 -8.94 -28.75 1.42
CA ARG A 175 -9.40 -29.65 0.34
C ARG A 175 -8.25 -30.48 -0.26
N LEU A 176 -7.07 -29.89 -0.40
CA LEU A 176 -5.87 -30.54 -0.96
C LEU A 176 -5.03 -31.25 0.12
N GLY A 177 -5.44 -31.22 1.39
CA GLY A 177 -4.73 -31.87 2.50
C GLY A 177 -3.42 -31.16 2.89
N TRP A 178 -3.28 -29.88 2.55
CA TRP A 178 -2.11 -29.08 2.93
C TRP A 178 -2.24 -28.57 4.36
N LYS A 179 -1.13 -28.60 5.12
CA LYS A 179 -1.07 -28.07 6.51
C LYS A 179 -1.38 -26.57 6.59
N GLY A 180 -1.16 -25.83 5.50
CA GLY A 180 -1.46 -24.42 5.36
C GLY A 180 -1.46 -24.01 3.90
N TRP A 181 -1.86 -22.77 3.61
CA TRP A 181 -1.80 -22.22 2.27
C TRP A 181 -0.32 -22.10 1.80
N PRO A 182 0.01 -22.45 0.55
CA PRO A 182 1.40 -22.61 0.14
C PRO A 182 2.04 -21.24 -0.10
N VAL A 183 3.03 -20.92 0.72
CA VAL A 183 3.90 -19.74 0.56
C VAL A 183 5.09 -20.12 -0.35
N PRO A 184 5.63 -19.21 -1.18
CA PRO A 184 6.89 -19.45 -1.88
C PRO A 184 7.97 -19.99 -0.93
N GLY A 185 8.59 -21.12 -1.29
CA GLY A 185 9.65 -21.77 -0.49
C GLY A 185 9.17 -22.81 0.54
N ARG A 186 7.90 -22.81 0.96
CA ARG A 186 7.37 -23.83 1.90
C ARG A 186 6.81 -25.07 1.18
N ASN A 187 6.35 -24.91 -0.06
CA ASN A 187 5.81 -25.98 -0.89
C ASN A 187 6.70 -26.16 -2.14
N ILE A 188 6.93 -27.41 -2.56
CA ILE A 188 7.67 -27.75 -3.77
C ILE A 188 7.03 -27.09 -5.00
N ILE A 189 5.70 -27.03 -5.10
CA ILE A 189 5.02 -26.49 -6.29
C ILE A 189 5.19 -24.96 -6.40
N THR A 190 4.92 -24.23 -5.32
CA THR A 190 5.09 -22.76 -5.33
C THR A 190 6.56 -22.37 -5.34
N GLY A 191 7.42 -23.17 -4.70
CA GLY A 191 8.87 -23.02 -4.74
C GLY A 191 9.44 -23.23 -6.14
N THR A 192 9.06 -24.30 -6.84
CA THR A 192 9.50 -24.51 -8.23
C THR A 192 8.96 -23.44 -9.16
N GLY A 193 7.69 -23.03 -9.00
CA GLY A 193 7.13 -21.91 -9.76
C GLY A 193 7.91 -20.61 -9.56
N TRP A 194 8.28 -20.29 -8.31
CA TRP A 194 9.10 -19.13 -7.99
C TRP A 194 10.51 -19.20 -8.60
N VAL A 195 11.16 -20.36 -8.49
CA VAL A 195 12.49 -20.59 -9.08
C VAL A 195 12.43 -20.50 -10.61
N LEU A 196 11.41 -21.06 -11.26
CA LEU A 196 11.20 -20.93 -12.69
C LEU A 196 10.97 -19.48 -13.12
N PHE A 197 10.24 -18.70 -12.32
CA PHE A 197 10.04 -17.27 -12.57
C PHE A 197 11.36 -16.50 -12.49
N LEU A 198 12.20 -16.75 -11.47
CA LEU A 198 13.53 -16.15 -11.38
C LEU A 198 14.45 -16.60 -12.52
N ALA A 199 14.40 -17.88 -12.89
CA ALA A 199 15.15 -18.41 -14.03
C ALA A 199 14.71 -17.76 -15.34
N PHE A 200 13.43 -17.49 -15.52
CA PHE A 200 12.90 -16.76 -16.67
C PHE A 200 13.43 -15.33 -16.73
N ILE A 201 13.41 -14.59 -15.61
CA ILE A 201 14.02 -13.24 -15.53
C ILE A 201 15.51 -13.29 -15.87
N ALA A 202 16.25 -14.23 -15.27
CA ALA A 202 17.68 -14.39 -15.52
C ALA A 202 17.96 -14.72 -16.99
N LEU A 203 17.21 -15.64 -17.59
CA LEU A 203 17.35 -16.01 -19.00
C LEU A 203 17.08 -14.83 -19.93
N LEU A 204 16.01 -14.06 -19.70
CA LEU A 204 15.72 -12.87 -20.50
C LEU A 204 16.78 -11.78 -20.32
N THR A 205 17.30 -11.62 -19.11
CA THR A 205 18.38 -10.66 -18.82
C THR A 205 19.67 -11.07 -19.54
N LEU A 206 20.05 -12.34 -19.49
CA LEU A 206 21.22 -12.86 -20.18
C LEU A 206 21.08 -12.76 -21.70
N TRP A 207 19.87 -13.01 -22.23
CA TRP A 207 19.59 -12.81 -23.64
C TRP A 207 19.69 -11.32 -24.04
N ALA A 208 19.15 -10.41 -23.23
CA ALA A 208 19.31 -8.99 -23.45
C ALA A 208 20.79 -8.57 -23.44
N LEU A 209 21.58 -9.07 -22.49
CA LEU A 209 23.02 -8.79 -22.39
C LEU A 209 23.85 -9.38 -23.56
N ALA A 210 23.34 -10.37 -24.28
CA ALA A 210 23.99 -10.89 -25.50
C ALA A 210 23.98 -9.87 -26.65
N GLY A 211 23.17 -8.82 -26.54
CA GLY A 211 23.15 -7.66 -27.42
C GLY A 211 22.41 -7.86 -28.74
N PRO A 212 22.35 -6.81 -29.59
CA PRO A 212 21.50 -6.78 -30.78
C PRO A 212 21.91 -7.74 -31.90
N GLN A 213 23.14 -8.26 -31.86
CA GLN A 213 23.68 -9.18 -32.86
C GLN A 213 23.20 -10.63 -32.61
N PHE A 214 22.75 -10.93 -31.39
CA PHE A 214 22.31 -12.26 -31.02
C PHE A 214 20.78 -12.36 -31.10
N CYS A 215 20.31 -12.97 -32.18
CA CYS A 215 18.89 -13.15 -32.45
C CYS A 215 18.50 -14.63 -32.42
N LEU A 216 17.39 -14.93 -31.76
CA LEU A 216 16.82 -16.28 -31.74
C LEU A 216 15.57 -16.34 -32.62
N PRO A 217 15.36 -17.44 -33.36
CA PRO A 217 14.12 -17.64 -34.10
C PRO A 217 12.95 -17.70 -33.11
N TRP A 218 11.94 -16.86 -33.33
CA TRP A 218 10.75 -16.80 -32.49
C TRP A 218 9.52 -17.21 -33.29
N PHE A 219 8.56 -17.84 -32.64
CA PHE A 219 7.43 -18.49 -33.33
C PHE A 219 6.27 -17.52 -33.64
N ILE A 220 6.23 -16.35 -33.00
CA ILE A 220 5.19 -15.33 -33.21
C ILE A 220 5.65 -14.23 -34.19
N ASN A 221 6.94 -13.90 -34.20
CA ASN A 221 7.53 -12.77 -34.91
C ASN A 221 8.76 -13.19 -35.73
N ASN A 222 9.28 -12.29 -36.57
CA ASN A 222 10.66 -12.34 -37.09
C ASN A 222 11.68 -12.56 -35.95
N PRO A 223 12.91 -13.02 -36.24
CA PRO A 223 13.93 -13.30 -35.21
C PRO A 223 14.05 -12.16 -34.20
N VAL A 224 13.92 -12.49 -32.92
CA VAL A 224 13.98 -11.51 -31.84
C VAL A 224 15.43 -11.38 -31.39
N CYS A 225 15.94 -10.16 -31.39
CA CYS A 225 17.31 -9.87 -30.98
C CYS A 225 17.36 -9.34 -29.55
N GLY A 226 18.50 -9.53 -28.88
CA GLY A 226 18.79 -8.92 -27.59
C GLY A 226 18.58 -7.40 -27.62
N ALA A 227 18.26 -6.82 -26.45
CA ALA A 227 18.17 -5.38 -26.25
C ALA A 227 19.54 -4.69 -26.35
#